data_AF-A0A976QCB2-F1
#
_entry.id   AF-A0A976QCB2-F1
#
_cell.length_a   1.000
_cell.length_b   1.000
_cell.length_c   1.000
_cell.angle_alpha   90.00
_cell.angle_beta   90.00
_cell.angle_gamma   90.00
#
_symmetry.space_group_name_H-M   'P 1'
#
loop_
_entity.id
_entity.type
_entity.pdbx_description
1 polymer ?
#
loop_
_entity_poly.entity_id
_entity_poly.type
_entity_poly.pdbx_seq_one_letter_code
_entity_poly.pdbx_strand_id
1 'polypeptide(L)' 'MAKKKEDKDSFEYAYNRLEVILSNLENDAEQNSLEDILKYYQEGLQLLKTCRIKLSEAELKIEKINAEKMSS' A
#
# COMPACT_ATOMS: atom_id res chain seq x y z
N MET A 1 -26.15 -8.30 4.85
CA MET A 1 -24.92 -8.38 4.03
C MET A 1 -23.76 -8.04 4.94
N ALA A 2 -22.87 -9.00 5.22
CA ALA A 2 -21.75 -8.82 6.14
C ALA A 2 -20.71 -7.88 5.50
N LYS A 3 -20.54 -6.69 6.06
CA LYS A 3 -19.55 -5.70 5.63
C LYS A 3 -18.16 -6.30 5.92
N LYS A 4 -17.49 -6.80 4.88
CA LYS A 4 -16.13 -7.33 4.96
C LYS A 4 -15.27 -6.20 5.53
N LYS A 5 -14.73 -6.38 6.74
CA LYS A 5 -13.82 -5.40 7.34
C LYS A 5 -12.62 -5.31 6.39
N GLU A 6 -12.43 -4.15 5.77
CA GLU A 6 -11.22 -3.86 5.02
C GLU A 6 -10.04 -3.95 5.99
N ASP A 7 -9.15 -4.90 5.71
CA ASP A 7 -7.92 -5.08 6.45
C ASP A 7 -6.95 -3.98 6.01
N LYS A 8 -6.77 -3.00 6.89
CA LYS A 8 -5.98 -1.79 6.59
C LYS A 8 -4.49 -2.08 6.42
N ASP A 9 -4.05 -3.27 6.79
CA ASP A 9 -2.67 -3.76 6.66
C ASP A 9 -2.44 -4.58 5.38
N SER A 10 -3.49 -4.80 4.58
CA SER A 10 -3.40 -5.54 3.32
C SER A 10 -2.76 -4.72 2.22
N PHE A 11 -2.09 -5.41 1.28
CA PHE A 11 -1.49 -4.78 0.11
C PHE A 11 -2.54 -4.05 -0.72
N GLU A 12 -3.67 -4.69 -1.02
CA GLU A 12 -4.74 -4.07 -1.81
C GLU A 12 -5.28 -2.78 -1.19
N TYR A 13 -5.43 -2.76 0.13
CA TYR A 13 -5.88 -1.55 0.83
C TYR A 13 -4.82 -0.45 0.74
N ALA A 14 -3.56 -0.77 1.07
CA ALA A 14 -2.49 0.20 1.09
C ALA A 14 -2.25 0.81 -0.31
N TYR A 15 -2.32 -0.02 -1.35
CA TYR A 15 -2.17 0.39 -2.74
C TYR A 15 -3.34 1.28 -3.20
N ASN A 16 -4.58 0.85 -2.99
CA ASN A 16 -5.76 1.62 -3.38
C ASN A 16 -5.82 2.97 -2.62
N ARG A 17 -5.44 3.00 -1.35
CA ARG A 17 -5.37 4.25 -0.58
C ARG A 17 -4.31 5.20 -1.13
N LEU A 18 -3.16 4.68 -1.58
CA LEU A 18 -2.11 5.47 -2.19
C LEU A 18 -2.59 6.10 -3.52
N GLU A 19 -3.34 5.35 -4.34
CA GLU A 19 -3.96 5.88 -5.56
C GLU A 19 -4.96 7.01 -5.27
N VAL A 20 -5.78 6.86 -4.24
CA VAL A 20 -6.70 7.93 -3.80
C VAL A 20 -5.94 9.17 -3.34
N ILE A 21 -4.85 9.00 -2.60
CA ILE A 21 -4.00 10.14 -2.18
C ILE A 21 -3.40 10.85 -3.39
N LEU A 22 -2.87 10.12 -4.37
CA LEU A 22 -2.33 10.69 -5.60
C LEU A 22 -3.41 11.48 -6.36
N SER A 23 -4.59 10.88 -6.52
CA SER A 23 -5.74 11.53 -7.16
C SER A 23 -6.13 12.82 -6.45
N ASN A 24 -6.19 12.83 -5.11
CA ASN A 24 -6.49 14.04 -4.34
C ASN A 24 -5.41 15.12 -4.49
N LEU A 25 -4.13 14.73 -4.53
CA LEU A 25 -3.02 15.66 -4.72
C LEU A 25 -3.00 16.26 -6.14
N GLU A 26 -3.46 15.51 -7.14
CA GLU A 26 -3.49 15.97 -8.54
C GLU A 26 -4.75 16.80 -8.86
N ASN A 27 -5.92 16.40 -8.36
CA ASN A 27 -7.21 16.98 -8.75
C ASN A 27 -7.69 18.08 -7.80
N ASP A 28 -7.35 17.99 -6.51
CA ASP A 28 -7.83 18.91 -5.49
C ASP A 28 -6.72 19.84 -4.96
N ALA A 29 -5.61 19.98 -5.70
CA ALA A 29 -4.46 20.79 -5.29
C ALA A 29 -4.83 22.24 -4.90
N GLU A 30 -5.83 22.82 -5.55
CA GLU A 30 -6.34 24.17 -5.27
C GLU A 30 -7.21 24.25 -4.00
N GLN A 31 -7.78 23.13 -3.57
CA GLN A 31 -8.65 23.00 -2.39
C GLN A 31 -7.90 22.47 -1.16
N ASN A 32 -6.78 21.79 -1.37
CA ASN A 32 -5.98 21.22 -0.30
C ASN A 32 -5.14 22.31 0.37
N SER A 33 -5.33 22.45 1.68
CA SER A 33 -4.43 23.29 2.48
C SER A 33 -3.04 22.66 2.55
N LEU A 34 -2.02 23.49 2.79
CA LEU A 34 -0.63 23.02 2.97
C LEU A 34 -0.53 21.91 4.04
N GLU A 35 -1.32 22.02 5.11
CA GLU A 35 -1.40 21.00 6.16
C GLU A 35 -1.94 19.65 5.66
N ASP A 36 -2.91 19.66 4.76
CA ASP A 36 -3.47 18.43 4.20
C ASP A 36 -2.52 17.77 3.21
N ILE A 37 -1.81 18.57 2.40
CA ILE A 37 -0.72 18.07 1.54
C ILE A 37 0.34 17.35 2.39
N LEU A 38 0.74 17.94 3.53
CA LEU A 38 1.70 17.31 4.44
C LEU A 38 1.17 16.00 5.05
N LYS A 39 -0.12 15.94 5.42
CA LYS A 39 -0.74 14.70 5.91
C LYS A 39 -0.78 13.62 4.85
N TYR A 40 -1.22 13.95 3.63
CA TYR A 40 -1.24 13.03 2.50
C TYR A 40 0.14 12.49 2.16
N TYR A 41 1.15 13.34 2.20
CA TYR A 41 2.53 12.92 2.00
C TYR A 41 3.00 11.92 3.08
N GLN A 42 2.76 12.24 4.36
CA GLN A 42 3.11 11.34 5.46
C GLN A 42 2.34 10.01 5.39
N GLU A 43 1.06 10.06 5.07
CA GLU A 43 0.22 8.87 4.89
C GLU A 43 0.74 8.03 3.71
N GLY A 44 1.05 8.66 2.58
CA GLY A 44 1.62 8.01 1.40
C GLY A 44 2.94 7.27 1.71
N LEU A 45 3.82 7.86 2.53
CA LEU A 45 5.05 7.20 2.96
C LEU A 45 4.78 5.94 3.81
N GLN A 46 3.79 5.96 4.69
CA GLN A 46 3.41 4.79 5.48
C GLN A 46 2.84 3.69 4.58
N LEU A 47 1.94 4.04 3.66
CA LEU A 47 1.32 3.08 2.73
C LEU A 47 2.38 2.44 1.81
N LEU A 48 3.30 3.25 1.28
CA LEU A 48 4.41 2.76 0.45
C LEU A 48 5.29 1.76 1.22
N LYS A 49 5.56 2.04 2.51
CA LYS A 49 6.29 1.10 3.37
C LYS A 49 5.55 -0.22 3.52
N THR A 50 4.24 -0.18 3.77
CA THR A 50 3.39 -1.38 3.85
C THR A 50 3.43 -2.18 2.56
N CYS A 51 3.23 -1.52 1.40
CA CYS A 51 3.30 -2.18 0.10
C CYS A 51 4.63 -2.91 -0.12
N ARG A 52 5.76 -2.25 0.18
CA ARG A 52 7.10 -2.85 0.06
C ARG A 52 7.27 -4.06 0.96
N ILE A 53 6.83 -3.97 2.21
CA ILE A 53 6.90 -5.10 3.15
C ILE A 53 6.12 -6.30 2.59
N LYS A 54 4.88 -6.09 2.13
CA LYS A 54 4.05 -7.16 1.57
C LYS A 54 4.64 -7.79 0.31
N LEU A 55 5.22 -6.99 -0.58
CA LEU A 55 5.92 -7.49 -1.76
C LEU A 55 7.14 -8.32 -1.38
N SER A 56 7.99 -7.83 -0.48
CA SER A 56 9.15 -8.59 -0.02
C SER A 56 8.77 -9.89 0.69
N GLU A 57 7.69 -9.90 1.48
CA GLU A 57 7.15 -11.13 2.07
C GLU A 57 6.69 -12.14 1.00
N ALA A 58 6.10 -11.65 -0.10
CA ALA A 58 5.68 -12.50 -1.22
C ALA A 58 6.89 -13.05 -1.99
N GLU A 59 7.88 -12.21 -2.29
CA GLU A 59 9.14 -12.60 -2.95
C GLU A 59 9.85 -13.70 -2.13
N LEU A 60 10.04 -13.49 -0.83
CA LEU A 60 10.67 -14.48 0.06
C LEU A 60 9.92 -15.82 0.08
N LYS A 61 8.59 -15.80 0.00
CA LYS A 61 7.80 -17.05 -0.09
C LYS A 61 8.04 -17.77 -1.39
N ILE A 62 8.09 -17.04 -2.51
CA ILE A 62 8.37 -17.61 -3.84
C ILE A 62 9.78 -18.22 -3.86
N GLU A 63 10.78 -17.51 -3.33
CA GLU A 63 12.16 -18.00 -3.25
C GLU A 63 12.26 -19.30 -2.45
N LYS A 64 11.57 -19.40 -1.29
CA LYS A 64 11.53 -20.64 -0.50
C LYS A 64 10.92 -21.80 -1.28
N ILE A 65 9.77 -21.58 -1.91
CA ILE A 65 9.10 -22.62 -2.73
C ILE A 65 10.03 -23.10 -3.85
N ASN A 66 10.74 -22.18 -4.52
CA ASN A 66 11.68 -22.54 -5.58
C ASN A 66 12.88 -23.33 -5.06
N ALA A 67 13.44 -22.94 -3.91
CA ALA A 67 14.54 -23.65 -3.27
C ALA A 67 14.12 -25.08 -2.85
N GLU A 68 12.93 -25.26 -2.30
CA GLU A 68 12.36 -26.57 -1.95
C GLU A 68 12.17 -27.46 -3.20
N LYS A 69 11.70 -26.87 -4.31
CA LYS A 69 11.52 -27.59 -5.58
C LYS A 69 12.82 -27.98 -6.29
N MET A 70 13.91 -27.23 -6.09
CA MET A 70 15.23 -27.56 -6.67
C MET A 70 16.01 -28.59 -5.84
N SER A 71 15.61 -28.83 -4.58
CA SER A 71 16.21 -29.85 -3.72
C SER A 71 15.51 -31.22 -3.80
N SER A 72 14.41 -31.33 -4.54
CA SER A 72 13.63 -32.56 -4.77
C SER A 72 13.82 -33.06 -6.20
#